data_AF-A0A9E2V7Z7-F1
#
_entry.id   AF-A0A9E2V7Z7-F1
#
_cell.length_a   1.000
_cell.length_b   1.000
_cell.length_c   1.000
_cell.angle_alpha   90.00
_cell.angle_beta   90.00
_cell.angle_gamma   90.00
#
_symmetry.space_group_name_H-M   'P 1'
#
loop_
_entity.id
_entity.type
_entity.pdbx_description
1 polymer ?
#
loop_
_entity_poly.entity_id
_entity_poly.type
_entity_poly.pdbx_seq_one_letter_code
_entity_poly.pdbx_strand_id
1 'polypeptide(L)' 'MLKNAQGKADFGKTDNIVDDIMIKDPFCETYFPKRNGVHFLVDGKDLYFCSTECRDKFIASRQKKNS' A
#
# COMPACT_ATOMS: atom_id res chain seq x y z
N MET A 1 2.38 -10.62 -25.88
CA MET A 1 2.65 -11.51 -24.73
C MET A 1 3.48 -10.73 -23.71
N LEU A 2 3.07 -10.81 -22.43
CA LEU A 2 3.78 -10.47 -21.18
C LEU A 2 4.21 -9.01 -20.87
N LYS A 3 3.35 -8.35 -20.09
CA LYS A 3 3.60 -7.71 -18.78
C LYS A 3 5.01 -7.13 -18.54
N ASN A 4 5.13 -5.80 -18.53
CA ASN A 4 6.24 -5.10 -17.87
C ASN A 4 5.70 -4.14 -16.80
N ALA A 5 5.46 -4.70 -15.62
CA ALA A 5 5.14 -3.97 -14.40
C ALA A 5 6.40 -3.25 -13.89
N GLN A 6 6.56 -1.97 -14.23
CA GLN A 6 7.63 -1.14 -13.70
C GLN A 6 7.15 -0.50 -12.38
N GLY A 7 7.21 -1.28 -11.30
CA GLY A 7 7.24 -0.77 -9.94
C GLY A 7 8.71 -0.62 -9.52
N LYS A 8 9.34 0.48 -9.91
CA LYS A 8 10.69 0.83 -9.45
C LYS A 8 10.60 1.24 -7.97
N ALA A 9 10.81 0.30 -7.07
CA ALA A 9 11.10 0.61 -5.67
C ALA A 9 12.56 1.05 -5.57
N ASP A 10 12.79 2.34 -5.83
CA ASP A 10 14.06 3.00 -5.54
C ASP A 10 14.17 3.20 -4.03
N PHE A 11 14.78 2.22 -3.34
CA PHE A 11 15.18 2.37 -1.94
C PHE A 11 16.46 3.21 -1.87
N GLY A 12 16.34 4.48 -2.27
CA GLY A 12 17.33 5.52 -2.05
C GLY A 12 17.37 5.90 -0.57
N LYS A 13 18.50 5.59 0.08
CA LYS A 13 18.84 5.99 1.44
C LYS A 13 18.83 7.51 1.57
N THR A 14 18.08 8.08 2.54
CA THR A 14 18.43 9.31 3.27
C THR A 14 17.50 9.53 4.48
N ASP A 15 18.13 9.71 5.64
CA ASP A 15 17.67 10.41 6.86
C ASP A 15 16.71 9.72 7.87
N ASN A 16 17.37 9.23 8.94
CA ASN A 16 16.91 8.50 10.13
C ASN A 16 15.98 9.28 11.10
N ILE A 17 14.83 9.84 10.69
CA ILE A 17 13.95 10.55 11.67
C ILE A 17 12.44 10.22 11.57
N VAL A 18 11.97 9.43 10.59
CA VAL A 18 10.52 9.11 10.48
C VAL A 18 10.25 7.60 10.27
N ASP A 19 11.07 6.76 10.86
CA ASP A 19 10.93 5.29 10.77
C ASP A 19 9.97 4.70 11.83
N ASP A 20 9.51 5.53 12.77
CA ASP A 20 8.73 5.07 13.94
C ASP A 20 7.21 5.03 13.73
N ILE A 21 6.70 5.57 12.61
CA ILE A 21 5.25 5.57 12.35
C ILE A 21 4.84 4.22 11.76
N MET A 22 4.54 3.28 12.65
CA MET A 22 3.91 2.00 12.33
C MET A 22 2.41 2.18 12.12
N ILE A 23 1.90 1.72 10.99
CA ILE A 23 0.48 1.75 10.66
C ILE A 23 -0.01 0.36 10.30
N LYS A 24 -1.33 0.14 10.41
CA LYS A 24 -1.97 -1.15 10.16
C LYS A 24 -2.50 -1.20 8.73
N ASP A 25 -2.19 -2.29 8.02
CA ASP A 25 -2.77 -2.57 6.70
C ASP A 25 -4.28 -2.84 6.84
N PRO A 26 -5.16 -2.15 6.10
CA PRO A 26 -6.61 -2.30 6.25
C PRO A 26 -7.17 -3.60 5.64
N PHE A 27 -6.35 -4.37 4.93
CA PHE A 27 -6.71 -5.64 4.30
C PHE A 27 -6.18 -6.85 5.08
N CYS A 28 -4.87 -6.94 5.31
CA CYS A 28 -4.23 -8.07 5.99
C CYS A 28 -3.94 -7.81 7.47
N GLU A 29 -4.23 -6.61 7.97
CA GLU A 29 -4.12 -6.25 9.38
C GLU A 29 -2.71 -6.24 9.97
N THR A 30 -1.68 -6.34 9.12
CA THR A 30 -0.28 -6.33 9.53
C THR A 30 0.20 -4.90 9.81
N TYR A 31 1.02 -4.73 10.86
CA TYR A 31 1.69 -3.46 11.13
C TYR A 31 2.96 -3.34 10.30
N PHE A 32 3.14 -2.20 9.63
CA PHE A 32 4.32 -1.92 8.82
C PHE A 32 4.70 -0.43 8.90
N PRO A 33 5.97 -0.07 8.63
CA PRO A 33 6.39 1.32 8.59
C PRO A 33 5.68 2.07 7.46
N LYS A 34 5.00 3.19 7.76
CA LYS A 34 4.22 3.96 6.77
C LYS A 34 5.00 4.28 5.49
N ARG A 35 6.31 4.55 5.60
CA ARG A 35 7.20 4.85 4.46
C ARG A 35 7.33 3.69 3.46
N ASN A 36 7.18 2.44 3.93
CA ASN A 36 7.21 1.24 3.09
C ASN A 36 5.83 0.94 2.49
N GLY A 37 4.81 1.72 2.87
CA GLY A 37 3.44 1.54 2.44
C GLY A 37 3.19 1.94 1.00
N VAL A 38 2.39 1.14 0.32
CA VAL A 38 1.77 1.51 -0.94
C VAL A 38 0.60 2.42 -0.63
N HIS A 39 0.72 3.70 -0.99
CA HIS A 39 -0.33 4.70 -0.84
C HIS A 39 -1.41 4.56 -1.93
N PHE A 40 -2.68 4.73 -1.55
CA PHE A 40 -3.80 4.73 -2.46
C PHE A 40 -4.98 5.57 -1.91
N LEU A 41 -5.56 6.41 -2.76
CA LEU A 41 -6.70 7.26 -2.39
C LEU A 41 -8.02 6.51 -2.65
N VAL A 42 -8.82 6.29 -1.62
CA VAL A 42 -10.13 5.63 -1.71
C VAL A 42 -11.20 6.50 -1.07
N ASP A 43 -12.23 6.89 -1.82
CA ASP A 43 -13.30 7.80 -1.36
C ASP A 43 -12.77 9.10 -0.72
N GLY A 44 -11.67 9.65 -1.25
CA GLY A 44 -11.02 10.84 -0.69
C GLY A 44 -10.24 10.59 0.61
N LYS A 45 -10.04 9.33 1.02
CA LYS A 45 -9.22 8.96 2.18
C LYS A 45 -7.91 8.32 1.73
N ASP A 46 -6.81 8.78 2.32
CA ASP A 46 -5.49 8.17 2.13
C ASP A 46 -5.40 6.85 2.87
N LEU A 47 -5.29 5.75 2.12
CA LEU A 47 -5.01 4.42 2.65
C LEU A 47 -3.59 3.99 2.28
N TYR A 48 -3.01 3.17 3.15
CA TYR A 48 -1.67 2.62 2.97
C TYR A 48 -1.72 1.11 3.14
N PHE A 49 -0.99 0.40 2.28
CA PHE A 49 -0.97 -1.06 2.25
C PHE A 49 0.47 -1.57 2.39
N CYS A 50 0.67 -2.69 3.06
CA CYS A 50 1.99 -3.30 3.23
C CYS A 50 2.59 -3.78 1.90
N SER A 51 1.75 -3.98 0.87
CA SER A 51 2.15 -4.41 -0.47
C SER A 51 1.12 -4.01 -1.52
N THR A 52 1.54 -4.00 -2.79
CA THR A 52 0.65 -3.78 -3.94
C THR A 52 -0.42 -4.88 -4.02
N GLU A 53 -0.08 -6.11 -3.65
CA GLU A 53 -1.02 -7.23 -3.64
C GLU A 53 -2.18 -7.00 -2.64
N CYS A 54 -1.88 -6.48 -1.44
CA CYS A 54 -2.91 -6.17 -0.44
C CYS A 54 -3.84 -5.04 -0.92
N ARG A 55 -3.28 -3.99 -1.56
CA ARG A 55 -4.07 -2.93 -2.20
C ARG A 55 -5.00 -3.50 -3.27
N ASP A 56 -4.48 -4.32 -4.18
CA ASP A 56 -5.26 -4.83 -5.32
C ASP A 56 -6.38 -5.77 -4.84
N LYS A 57 -6.11 -6.62 -3.84
CA LYS A 57 -7.12 -7.45 -3.18
C LYS A 57 -8.18 -6.61 -2.46
N PHE A 58 -7.78 -5.54 -1.78
CA PHE A 58 -8.70 -4.61 -1.12
C PHE A 58 -9.66 -3.96 -2.13
N ILE A 59 -9.13 -3.43 -3.23
CA ILE A 59 -9.92 -2.81 -4.31
C ILE A 59 -10.89 -3.83 -4.92
N ALA A 60 -10.42 -5.04 -5.24
CA ALA A 60 -11.24 -6.10 -5.80
C ALA A 60 -12.37 -6.54 -4.83
N SER A 61 -12.10 -6.56 -3.52
CA SER A 61 -13.10 -6.88 -2.50
C SER A 61 -14.20 -5.81 -2.39
N ARG A 62 -13.84 -4.53 -2.59
CA ARG A 62 -14.76 -3.40 -2.55
C ARG A 62 -15.70 -3.37 -3.75
N GLN A 63 -15.20 -3.66 -4.95
CA GLN A 63 -16.03 -3.68 -6.16
C GLN A 63 -17.18 -4.71 -6.09
N LYS A 64 -16.99 -5.82 -5.37
CA LYS A 64 -18.05 -6.83 -5.16
C LYS A 64 -19.16 -6.40 -4.21
N LYS A 65 -18.98 -5.36 -3.39
CA LYS A 65 -20.01 -4.88 -2.44
C LYS A 65 -20.92 -3.78 -3.01
N ASN A 66 -20.63 -3.30 -4.22
CA ASN A 66 -21.36 -2.20 -4.86
C ASN A 66 -22.26 -2.64 -6.03
N SER A 67 -22.56 -3.95 -6.15
CA SER A 67 -23.43 -4.51 -7.19
C SER A 67 -24.54 -5.37 -6.62
#